data_AF-A0A7Y4QGC5-F1
#
_entry.id   AF-A0A7Y4QGC5-F1
#
_cell.length_a   1.000
_cell.length_b   1.000
_cell.length_c   1.000
_cell.angle_alpha   90.00
_cell.angle_beta   90.00
_cell.angle_gamma   90.00
#
_symmetry.space_group_name_H-M   'P 1'
#
loop_
_entity.id
_entity.type
_entity.pdbx_description
1 polymer ?
#
loop_
_entity_poly.entity_id
_entity_poly.type
_entity_poly.pdbx_seq_one_letter_code
_entity_poly.pdbx_strand_id
1 'polypeptide(L)' 'MNIAEGNAKRTPNHKCQFFEIALGSLEELHCQARIAKDLKYITPEEFSKTDEKINRVSYLLTRLRASFKK' A
#
# COMPACT_ATOMS: atom_id res chain seq x y z
N MET A 1 -6.44 -7.85 0.71
CA MET A 1 -6.25 -9.29 0.99
C MET A 1 -4.89 -9.55 1.66
N ASN A 2 -3.77 -9.13 1.06
CA ASN A 2 -2.41 -9.36 1.56
C ASN A 2 -2.14 -8.98 3.03
N ILE A 3 -2.67 -7.86 3.54
CA ILE A 3 -2.46 -7.45 4.95
C ILE A 3 -3.08 -8.46 5.92
N ALA A 4 -4.33 -8.87 5.68
CA ALA A 4 -5.05 -9.81 6.53
C ALA A 4 -4.40 -11.21 6.46
N GLU A 5 -4.05 -11.66 5.25
CA GLU A 5 -3.39 -12.95 5.03
C GLU A 5 -2.00 -13.00 5.67
N GLY A 6 -1.22 -11.91 5.53
CA GLY A 6 0.04 -11.72 6.22
C GLY A 6 -0.14 -11.80 7.73
N ASN A 7 -1.14 -11.11 8.28
CA ASN A 7 -1.40 -11.14 9.72
C ASN A 7 -1.77 -12.54 10.25
N ALA A 8 -2.40 -13.39 9.43
CA ALA A 8 -2.70 -14.78 9.79
C ALA A 8 -1.47 -15.71 9.76
N LYS A 9 -0.33 -15.30 9.18
CA LYS A 9 0.89 -16.14 9.14
C LYS A 9 1.56 -16.27 10.51
N ARG A 10 2.13 -17.46 10.76
CA ARG A 10 2.78 -17.82 12.03
C ARG A 10 4.17 -17.20 12.20
N THR A 11 4.97 -17.15 11.13
CA THR A 11 6.37 -16.69 11.21
C THR A 11 6.51 -15.24 10.75
N PRO A 12 7.40 -14.44 11.38
CA PRO A 12 7.68 -13.07 10.98
C PRO A 12 8.10 -12.94 9.51
N ASN A 13 8.87 -13.91 8.99
CA ASN A 13 9.31 -13.93 7.59
C ASN A 13 8.12 -14.04 6.62
N HIS A 14 7.17 -14.94 6.87
CA HIS A 14 5.98 -15.03 6.04
C HIS A 14 5.09 -13.79 6.18
N LYS A 15 4.94 -13.21 7.37
CA LYS A 15 4.23 -11.92 7.54
C LYS A 15 4.85 -10.84 6.65
N CYS A 16 6.18 -10.69 6.70
CA CYS A 16 6.90 -9.68 5.93
C CYS A 16 6.72 -9.83 4.42
N GLN A 17 6.72 -11.06 3.90
CA GLN A 17 6.50 -11.30 2.47
C GLN A 17 5.13 -10.77 2.00
N PHE A 18 4.07 -11.05 2.76
CA PHE A 18 2.73 -10.56 2.44
C PHE A 18 2.62 -9.03 2.55
N PHE A 19 3.30 -8.42 3.52
CA PHE A 19 3.35 -6.95 3.62
C PHE A 19 4.15 -6.31 2.49
N GLU A 20 5.17 -6.98 1.95
CA GLU A 20 5.87 -6.53 0.75
C GLU A 20 4.95 -6.52 -0.47
N ILE A 21 4.16 -7.59 -0.64
CA ILE A 21 3.17 -7.66 -1.72
C ILE A 21 2.12 -6.55 -1.54
N ALA A 22 1.67 -6.30 -0.30
CA ALA A 22 0.73 -5.21 -0.02
C ALA A 22 1.30 -3.82 -0.37
N LEU A 23 2.60 -3.58 -0.11
CA LEU A 23 3.30 -2.36 -0.54
C LEU A 23 3.37 -2.26 -2.06
N GLY A 24 3.72 -3.35 -2.76
CA GLY A 24 3.73 -3.39 -4.23
C GLY A 24 2.37 -3.04 -4.84
N SER A 25 1.28 -3.66 -4.37
CA SER A 25 -0.07 -3.35 -4.82
C SER A 25 -0.50 -1.90 -4.54
N LEU A 26 0.01 -1.30 -3.46
CA LEU A 26 -0.26 0.10 -3.15
C LEU A 26 0.44 1.05 -4.13
N GLU A 27 1.69 0.76 -4.51
CA GLU A 27 2.42 1.52 -5.53
C GLU A 27 1.80 1.37 -6.92
N GLU A 28 1.30 0.17 -7.26
CA GLU A 28 0.54 -0.05 -8.49
C GLU A 28 -0.73 0.83 -8.53
N LEU A 29 -1.49 0.89 -7.43
CA LEU A 29 -2.65 1.78 -7.31
C LEU A 29 -2.26 3.25 -7.46
N HIS A 30 -1.13 3.67 -6.89
CA HIS A 30 -0.63 5.03 -7.03
C HIS A 30 -0.33 5.38 -8.49
N CYS A 31 0.38 4.48 -9.19
CA CYS A 31 0.66 4.65 -10.61
C CYS A 31 -0.63 4.78 -11.44
N GLN A 32 -1.60 3.89 -11.20
CA GLN A 32 -2.90 3.91 -11.87
C GLN A 32 -3.69 5.20 -11.57
N ALA A 33 -3.65 5.70 -10.32
CA ALA A 33 -4.30 6.96 -9.95
C ALA A 33 -3.68 8.16 -10.67
N ARG A 34 -2.35 8.17 -10.87
CA ARG A 34 -1.68 9.21 -11.66
C ARG A 34 -2.13 9.19 -13.12
N ILE A 35 -2.14 8.00 -13.73
CA ILE A 35 -2.61 7.82 -15.12
C ILE A 35 -4.09 8.24 -15.24
N ALA A 36 -4.94 7.85 -14.29
CA ALA A 36 -6.36 8.21 -14.29
C ALA A 36 -6.57 9.73 -14.22
N LYS A 37 -5.77 10.44 -13.42
CA LYS A 37 -5.78 11.91 -13.35
C LYS A 37 -5.34 12.52 -14.69
N ASP A 38 -4.26 12.02 -15.27
CA ASP A 38 -3.71 12.55 -16.53
C ASP A 38 -4.68 12.34 -17.71
N LEU A 39 -5.41 11.21 -17.71
CA LEU A 39 -6.50 10.93 -18.65
C LEU A 39 -7.83 11.62 -18.30
N LYS A 40 -7.86 12.42 -17.24
CA LYS A 40 -9.04 13.15 -16.74
C LYS A 40 -10.23 12.27 -16.34
N TYR A 41 -9.97 11.01 -15.94
CA TYR A 41 -10.98 10.14 -15.35
C TYR A 41 -11.27 10.47 -13.89
N ILE A 42 -10.32 11.12 -13.20
CA ILE A 42 -10.51 11.70 -11.87
C ILE A 42 -9.99 13.14 -11.85
N THR A 43 -10.55 13.96 -10.98
CA THR A 43 -10.13 15.34 -10.75
C THR A 43 -8.80 15.42 -9.99
N PRO A 44 -8.06 16.54 -10.09
CA PRO A 44 -6.90 16.79 -9.25
C PRO A 44 -7.20 16.69 -7.74
N GLU A 45 -8.39 17.11 -7.31
CA GLU A 45 -8.82 17.06 -5.92
C GLU A 45 -9.07 15.61 -5.45
N GLU A 46 -9.69 14.77 -6.28
CA GLU A 46 -9.85 13.34 -6.02
C GLU A 46 -8.51 12.60 -5.99
N PHE A 47 -7.60 12.95 -6.91
CA PHE A 47 -6.24 12.45 -6.90
C PHE A 47 -5.51 12.83 -5.60
N SER A 48 -5.55 14.11 -5.19
CA SER A 48 -4.89 14.58 -3.97
C SER A 48 -5.38 13.83 -2.73
N LYS A 49 -6.70 13.65 -2.58
CA LYS A 49 -7.28 12.88 -1.47
C LYS A 49 -6.87 11.41 -1.50
N THR A 50 -6.67 10.85 -2.69
CA THR A 50 -6.23 9.46 -2.87
C THR A 50 -4.75 9.32 -2.55
N ASP A 51 -3.92 10.24 -3.02
CA ASP A 51 -2.47 10.29 -2.78
C ASP A 51 -2.16 10.45 -1.28
N GLU A 52 -2.87 11.31 -0.57
CA GLU A 52 -2.75 11.43 0.90
C GLU A 52 -2.99 10.10 1.62
N LYS A 53 -4.02 9.35 1.19
CA LYS A 53 -4.33 8.02 1.76
C LYS A 53 -3.26 7.00 1.40
N ILE A 54 -2.78 7.00 0.16
CA ILE A 54 -1.70 6.14 -0.30
C ILE A 54 -0.45 6.37 0.55
N ASN A 55 -0.04 7.62 0.71
CA ASN A 55 1.12 8.00 1.53
C ASN A 55 0.95 7.56 2.98
N ARG A 56 -0.24 7.75 3.56
CA ARG A 56 -0.54 7.29 4.92
C ARG A 56 -0.46 5.77 5.05
N VAL A 57 -1.03 5.02 4.12
CA VAL A 57 -1.00 3.55 4.15
C VAL A 57 0.41 3.01 3.92
N SER A 58 1.19 3.62 3.01
CA SER A 58 2.58 3.25 2.75
C SER A 58 3.44 3.39 4.01
N TYR A 59 3.28 4.50 4.73
CA TYR A 59 3.92 4.71 6.03
C TYR A 59 3.53 3.62 7.04
N LEU A 60 2.22 3.36 7.20
CA LEU A 60 1.72 2.37 8.17
C LEU A 60 2.22 0.95 7.85
N LEU A 61 2.17 0.54 6.58
CA LEU A 61 2.65 -0.77 6.13
C LEU A 61 4.15 -0.93 6.33
N THR A 62 4.93 0.11 6.01
CA THR A 62 6.38 0.10 6.20
C THR A 62 6.74 -0.05 7.68
N ARG A 63 6.06 0.71 8.56
CA ARG A 63 6.24 0.63 10.02
C ARG A 63 5.81 -0.73 10.58
N LEU A 64 4.68 -1.26 10.10
CA LEU A 64 4.19 -2.59 10.48
C LEU A 64 5.20 -3.67 10.09
N ARG A 65 5.65 -3.69 8.85
CA ARG A 65 6.68 -4.63 8.38
C ARG A 65 7.97 -4.55 9.20
N ALA A 66 8.45 -3.35 9.49
CA ALA A 66 9.67 -3.14 10.29
C ALA A 66 9.52 -3.70 11.71
N SER A 67 8.31 -3.71 12.29
CA SER A 67 8.08 -4.25 13.63
C SER A 67 8.31 -5.78 13.74
N PHE A 68 8.32 -6.50 12.61
CA PHE A 68 8.52 -7.95 12.55
C PHE A 68 9.95 -8.37 12.17
N LYS A 69 10.85 -7.44 11.85
CA LYS A 69 12.27 -7.72 11.49
C LYS A 69 13.23 -7.66 12.69
N LYS A 70 12.75 -7.96 13.90
CA LYS A 70 13.59 -8.05 15.11
C LYS A 70 14.11 -9.47 15.33
#